data_AF-A0A914D393-F1
#
_entry.id   AF-A0A914D393-F1
#
_cell.length_a   1.000
_cell.length_b   1.000
_cell.length_c   1.000
_cell.angle_alpha   90.00
_cell.angle_beta   90.00
_cell.angle_gamma   90.00
#
_symmetry.space_group_name_H-M   'P 1'
#
loop_
_entity.id
_entity.type
_entity.pdbx_description
1 polymer ?
#
loop_
_entity_poly.entity_id
_entity_poly.type
_entity_poly.pdbx_seq_one_letter_code
_entity_poly.pdbx_strand_id
1 'polypeptide(L)'
;MLNPSNQQEKNPEVIVNTSITLLLRILRNPQIEENQIQTVAKIIASTFPAEASNVKQPNDVALKIIYDIFGAKSVSDDKITQLAKFLEVEPRVFVTDSELKKLRDYLRSMNLDKRANLLPLLKRKSKALIRWKQSTNIEALENEAELMKIKEKQSLDFTKASSRATLYSIILEKRLQEKELNLEAIVRAFQNFVDCDILKEERTRILPMSMASKYADAAFMAAIFIGRYDLAERLQEFNKKLYYIGSVSMLFYALSFYQSSHFDPKKGQFIIDNVLKENHITISEEMLMKLLNSEVGKRVEDAKMEQFIARFKLSPTISRKLSNSVRKQELLELINNNKLEEAFQMVKKVSESQSNTFGHYELMLASIQQQNNEVLTNIRKLIALKHDLNTSMIDFGVCLLEAGQIGQAEKILAGPKIYLSLDKMDYIVSREVRYKRPDVLHKLFVYFNDPRKSTSNELVTVLESAVKLYGQMENFEELKSLYEDIKRVNFPICHKLKSSIESILHKHEPKNFRKSSMASSPSGTLSSSPTSIDL
;
A
#
# COMPACT_ATOMS: atom_id res chain seq x y z
N MET A 1 0.97 -74.12 31.20
CA MET A 1 0.34 -73.71 29.93
C MET A 1 -0.05 -72.24 30.07
N LEU A 2 0.74 -71.34 29.48
CA LEU A 2 0.47 -69.90 29.48
C LEU A 2 0.60 -69.38 28.05
N ASN A 3 -0.39 -68.59 27.65
CA ASN A 3 -0.68 -68.08 26.30
C ASN A 3 0.52 -67.43 25.57
N PRO A 4 0.71 -67.71 24.27
CA PRO A 4 1.53 -66.89 23.40
C PRO A 4 0.64 -65.83 22.73
N SER A 5 0.67 -64.59 23.23
CA SER A 5 0.03 -63.46 22.56
C SER A 5 0.84 -62.20 22.83
N ASN A 6 1.88 -61.98 22.02
CA ASN A 6 2.43 -60.67 21.68
C ASN A 6 3.64 -60.83 20.73
N GLN A 7 3.35 -61.20 19.49
CA GLN A 7 4.24 -61.00 18.34
C GLN A 7 3.40 -60.48 17.17
N GLN A 8 2.80 -59.30 17.33
CA GLN A 8 2.42 -58.46 16.18
C GLN A 8 3.53 -57.41 16.01
N GLU A 9 4.61 -57.84 15.37
CA GLU A 9 5.62 -56.96 14.83
C GLU A 9 5.00 -56.07 13.74
N LYS A 10 4.83 -54.79 14.08
CA LYS A 10 4.98 -53.59 13.23
C LYS A 10 4.90 -53.81 11.71
N ASN A 11 3.71 -54.03 11.18
CA ASN A 11 3.49 -53.91 9.74
C ASN A 11 3.62 -52.41 9.32
N PRO A 12 4.57 -52.04 8.43
CA PRO A 12 4.79 -50.66 8.02
C PRO A 12 3.54 -50.01 7.40
N GLU A 13 2.66 -50.76 6.76
CA GLU A 13 1.40 -50.24 6.24
C GLU A 13 0.43 -49.80 7.34
N VAL A 14 0.42 -50.52 8.47
CA VAL A 14 -0.41 -50.17 9.64
C VAL A 14 0.08 -48.86 10.26
N ILE A 15 1.40 -48.66 10.32
CA ILE A 15 2.01 -47.43 10.84
C ILE A 15 1.69 -46.23 9.92
N VAL A 16 1.78 -46.40 8.59
CA VAL A 16 1.45 -45.36 7.62
C VAL A 16 -0.03 -44.99 7.67
N ASN A 17 -0.93 -45.98 7.67
CA ASN A 17 -2.37 -45.73 7.72
C ASN A 17 -2.80 -45.08 9.06
N THR A 18 -2.16 -45.45 10.17
CA THR A 18 -2.37 -44.81 11.48
C THR A 18 -1.91 -43.35 11.45
N SER A 19 -0.75 -43.09 10.85
CA SER A 19 -0.21 -41.74 10.69
C SER A 19 -1.12 -40.86 9.83
N ILE A 20 -1.61 -41.36 8.69
CA ILE A 20 -2.56 -40.66 7.82
C ILE A 20 -3.85 -40.34 8.57
N THR A 21 -4.38 -41.29 9.35
CA THR A 21 -5.60 -41.10 10.15
C THR A 21 -5.43 -39.99 11.19
N LEU A 22 -4.29 -39.94 11.86
CA LEU A 22 -3.96 -38.89 12.83
C LEU A 22 -3.80 -37.51 12.16
N LEU A 23 -3.08 -37.45 11.04
CA LEU A 23 -2.89 -36.19 10.29
C LEU A 23 -4.23 -35.66 9.75
N LEU A 24 -5.08 -36.53 9.21
CA LEU A 24 -6.42 -36.16 8.77
C LEU A 24 -7.30 -35.68 9.94
N ARG A 25 -7.22 -36.31 11.11
CA ARG A 25 -7.94 -35.86 12.31
C ARG A 25 -7.54 -34.45 12.72
N ILE A 26 -6.24 -34.14 12.69
CA ILE A 26 -5.71 -32.80 12.97
C ILE A 26 -6.24 -31.81 11.93
N LEU A 27 -6.08 -32.09 10.63
CA LEU A 27 -6.49 -31.19 9.55
C LEU A 27 -8.01 -30.97 9.48
N ARG A 28 -8.83 -31.92 9.94
CA ARG A 28 -10.29 -31.79 10.05
C ARG A 28 -10.73 -30.84 11.16
N ASN A 29 -9.89 -30.55 12.16
CA ASN A 29 -10.26 -29.65 13.25
C ASN A 29 -10.55 -28.23 12.73
N PRO A 30 -11.77 -27.68 12.88
CA PRO A 30 -12.11 -26.35 12.40
C PRO A 30 -11.31 -25.23 13.06
N GLN A 31 -10.80 -25.45 14.28
CA GLN A 31 -10.00 -24.49 15.06
C GLN A 31 -8.49 -24.75 15.00
N ILE A 32 -8.01 -25.41 13.94
CA ILE A 32 -6.58 -25.67 13.77
C ILE A 32 -5.83 -24.36 13.52
N GLU A 33 -4.74 -24.15 14.27
CA GLU A 33 -3.86 -23.00 14.11
C GLU A 33 -2.82 -23.23 12.99
N GLU A 34 -2.27 -22.14 12.45
CA GLU A 34 -1.29 -22.18 11.35
C GLU A 34 -0.01 -22.96 11.72
N ASN A 35 0.46 -22.83 12.97
CA ASN A 35 1.60 -23.57 13.54
C ASN A 35 1.40 -25.10 13.52
N GLN A 36 0.16 -25.57 13.70
CA GLN A 36 -0.21 -26.98 13.69
C GLN A 36 -0.21 -27.52 12.26
N ILE A 37 -0.69 -26.73 11.29
CA ILE A 37 -0.59 -27.07 9.86
C ILE A 37 0.87 -27.15 9.42
N GLN A 38 1.72 -26.22 9.87
CA GLN A 38 3.17 -26.27 9.63
C GLN A 38 3.80 -27.53 10.24
N THR A 39 3.36 -27.94 11.43
CA THR A 39 3.83 -29.18 12.08
C THR A 39 3.43 -30.41 11.27
N VAL A 40 2.19 -30.45 10.74
CA VAL A 40 1.74 -31.50 9.82
C VAL A 40 2.61 -31.54 8.56
N ALA A 41 2.95 -30.39 7.98
CA ALA A 41 3.86 -30.31 6.83
C ALA A 41 5.23 -30.93 7.13
N LYS A 42 5.81 -30.62 8.30
CA LYS A 42 7.09 -31.20 8.75
C LYS A 42 7.03 -32.70 8.94
N ILE A 43 5.93 -33.22 9.49
CA ILE A 43 5.72 -34.67 9.66
C ILE A 43 5.65 -35.34 8.28
N ILE A 44 4.88 -34.79 7.34
CA ILE A 44 4.81 -35.31 5.96
C ILE A 44 6.21 -35.25 5.31
N ALA A 45 6.93 -34.13 5.43
CA ALA A 45 8.28 -33.96 4.88
C ALA A 45 9.28 -34.97 5.47
N SER A 46 9.10 -35.41 6.71
CA SER A 46 9.95 -36.42 7.35
C SER A 46 9.77 -37.84 6.78
N THR A 47 8.66 -38.10 6.08
CA THR A 47 8.39 -39.39 5.41
C THR A 47 9.10 -39.51 4.07
N PHE A 48 9.65 -38.42 3.55
CA PHE A 48 10.56 -38.44 2.41
C PHE A 48 11.95 -38.90 2.87
N PRO A 49 12.64 -39.76 2.09
CA PRO A 49 13.94 -40.29 2.47
C PRO A 49 14.99 -39.17 2.63
N ALA A 50 15.84 -39.32 3.64
CA ALA A 50 16.98 -38.42 3.88
C ALA A 50 18.04 -38.57 2.78
N GLU A 51 18.72 -37.46 2.45
CA GLU A 51 19.48 -37.21 1.21
C GLU A 51 20.66 -38.14 0.84
N ALA A 52 20.90 -39.26 1.52
CA ALA A 52 22.09 -40.09 1.32
C ALA A 52 21.94 -41.23 0.29
N SER A 53 20.75 -41.46 -0.26
CA SER A 53 20.52 -42.63 -1.09
C SER A 53 20.29 -42.20 -2.56
N ASN A 54 21.22 -42.58 -3.45
CA ASN A 54 21.14 -42.48 -4.92
C ASN A 54 19.96 -43.30 -5.48
N VAL A 55 18.75 -42.91 -5.12
CA VAL A 55 17.64 -43.84 -5.12
C VAL A 55 16.66 -43.50 -6.24
N LYS A 56 16.75 -44.34 -7.27
CA LYS A 56 15.70 -44.66 -8.24
C LYS A 56 14.51 -45.41 -7.60
N GLN A 57 14.36 -45.43 -6.27
CA GLN A 57 13.19 -46.06 -5.64
C GLN A 57 12.05 -45.05 -5.55
N PRO A 58 10.83 -45.50 -5.86
CA PRO A 58 9.64 -44.67 -5.82
C PRO A 58 9.32 -44.22 -4.39
N ASN A 59 8.84 -42.99 -4.25
CA ASN A 59 8.44 -42.38 -2.98
C ASN A 59 7.08 -42.88 -2.48
N ASP A 60 6.81 -44.18 -2.58
CA ASP A 60 5.46 -44.73 -2.48
C ASP A 60 4.75 -44.40 -1.16
N VAL A 61 5.48 -44.36 -0.05
CA VAL A 61 4.92 -44.02 1.27
C VAL A 61 4.55 -42.54 1.38
N ALA A 62 5.49 -41.64 1.04
CA ALA A 62 5.28 -40.20 1.10
C ALA A 62 4.21 -39.74 0.10
N LEU A 63 4.19 -40.35 -1.10
CA LEU A 63 3.17 -40.10 -2.09
C LEU A 63 1.81 -40.58 -1.62
N LYS A 64 1.70 -41.79 -1.04
CA LYS A 64 0.44 -42.30 -0.48
C LYS A 64 -0.15 -41.34 0.55
N ILE A 65 0.69 -40.78 1.42
CA ILE A 65 0.27 -39.77 2.40
C ILE A 65 -0.26 -38.51 1.70
N ILE A 66 0.41 -38.04 0.64
CA ILE A 66 -0.05 -36.89 -0.15
C ILE A 66 -1.36 -37.22 -0.89
N TYR A 67 -1.49 -38.40 -1.49
CA TYR A 67 -2.72 -38.88 -2.13
C TYR A 67 -3.91 -38.83 -1.17
N ASP A 68 -3.75 -39.42 0.01
CA ASP A 68 -4.84 -39.54 0.98
C ASP A 68 -5.19 -38.19 1.62
N ILE A 69 -4.21 -37.32 1.87
CA ILE A 69 -4.47 -35.99 2.45
C ILE A 69 -5.05 -35.02 1.41
N PHE A 70 -4.46 -34.93 0.22
CA PHE A 70 -4.96 -34.01 -0.82
C PHE A 70 -6.28 -34.50 -1.42
N GLY A 71 -6.51 -35.82 -1.47
CA GLY A 71 -7.77 -36.43 -1.90
C GLY A 71 -8.90 -36.38 -0.86
N ALA A 72 -8.59 -36.10 0.41
CA ALA A 72 -9.60 -36.08 1.48
C ALA A 72 -10.57 -34.90 1.33
N LYS A 73 -11.80 -35.18 0.87
CA LYS A 73 -12.92 -34.23 0.78
C LYS A 73 -13.32 -33.62 2.13
N SER A 74 -12.95 -34.28 3.24
CA SER A 74 -13.21 -33.82 4.61
C SER A 74 -12.33 -32.66 5.08
N VAL A 75 -11.25 -32.33 4.36
CA VAL A 75 -10.36 -31.21 4.67
C VAL A 75 -10.73 -30.05 3.75
N SER A 76 -10.74 -28.80 4.23
CA SER A 76 -11.06 -27.64 3.37
C SER A 76 -9.92 -27.30 2.41
N ASP A 77 -10.24 -26.70 1.26
CA ASP A 77 -9.26 -26.31 0.25
C ASP A 77 -8.24 -25.27 0.77
N ASP A 78 -8.66 -24.37 1.67
CA ASP A 78 -7.77 -23.37 2.27
C ASP A 78 -6.65 -24.02 3.08
N LYS A 79 -6.98 -25.07 3.85
CA LYS A 79 -5.99 -25.82 4.64
C LYS A 79 -5.03 -26.60 3.75
N ILE A 80 -5.53 -27.22 2.68
CA ILE A 80 -4.68 -27.89 1.69
C ILE A 80 -3.77 -26.88 0.98
N THR A 81 -4.26 -25.66 0.73
CA THR A 81 -3.45 -24.58 0.15
C THR A 81 -2.33 -24.13 1.09
N GLN A 82 -2.62 -23.94 2.37
CA GLN A 82 -1.60 -23.62 3.37
C GLN A 82 -0.59 -24.76 3.54
N LEU A 83 -1.07 -26.00 3.59
CA LEU A 83 -0.21 -27.18 3.68
C LEU A 83 0.73 -27.29 2.47
N ALA A 84 0.23 -27.05 1.25
CA ALA A 84 1.04 -27.04 0.04
C ALA A 84 2.14 -25.96 0.07
N LYS A 85 1.83 -24.77 0.59
CA LYS A 85 2.82 -23.68 0.77
C LYS A 85 3.90 -24.04 1.80
N PHE A 86 3.55 -24.71 2.90
CA PHE A 86 4.56 -25.15 3.87
C PHE A 86 5.43 -26.27 3.31
N LEU A 87 4.85 -27.25 2.63
CA LEU A 87 5.60 -28.33 1.96
C LEU A 87 6.53 -27.82 0.86
N GLU A 88 6.18 -26.72 0.19
CA GLU A 88 7.04 -26.08 -0.83
C GLU A 88 8.39 -25.58 -0.27
N VAL A 89 8.41 -25.22 1.01
CA VAL A 89 9.59 -24.66 1.70
C VAL A 89 10.45 -25.77 2.32
N GLU A 90 9.89 -26.98 2.50
CA GLU A 90 10.58 -28.10 3.12
C GLU A 90 11.61 -28.76 2.18
N PRO A 91 12.91 -28.78 2.52
CA PRO A 91 13.98 -29.27 1.62
C PRO A 91 13.88 -30.75 1.24
N ARG A 92 13.20 -31.54 2.09
CA ARG A 92 13.06 -32.99 1.93
C ARG A 92 11.94 -33.41 0.99
N VAL A 93 10.99 -32.52 0.67
CA VAL A 93 9.84 -32.87 -0.16
C VAL A 93 10.27 -32.94 -1.62
N PHE A 94 10.19 -34.13 -2.24
CA PHE A 94 10.52 -34.30 -3.65
C PHE A 94 9.48 -35.15 -4.38
N VAL A 95 8.85 -34.57 -5.40
CA VAL A 95 7.94 -35.29 -6.30
C VAL A 95 8.43 -35.12 -7.74
N THR A 96 8.55 -36.24 -8.45
CA THR A 96 8.97 -36.28 -9.86
C THR A 96 7.83 -35.88 -10.80
N ASP A 97 8.15 -35.51 -12.05
CA ASP A 97 7.13 -35.11 -13.03
C ASP A 97 6.13 -36.23 -13.36
N SER A 98 6.56 -37.50 -13.31
CA SER A 98 5.68 -38.66 -13.52
C SER A 98 4.73 -38.88 -12.34
N GLU A 99 5.20 -38.70 -11.11
CA GLU A 99 4.38 -38.77 -9.88
C GLU A 99 3.40 -37.60 -9.80
N LEU A 100 3.83 -36.37 -10.14
CA LEU A 100 2.95 -35.21 -10.23
C LEU A 100 1.84 -35.42 -11.26
N LYS A 101 2.14 -36.05 -12.39
CA LYS A 101 1.12 -36.38 -13.41
C LYS A 101 0.09 -37.36 -12.85
N LYS A 102 0.53 -38.46 -12.22
CA LYS A 102 -0.36 -39.45 -11.60
C LYS A 102 -1.23 -38.83 -10.50
N LEU A 103 -0.66 -37.96 -9.66
CA LEU A 103 -1.38 -37.29 -8.58
C LEU A 103 -2.39 -36.26 -9.12
N ARG A 104 -2.02 -35.55 -10.19
CA ARG A 104 -2.93 -34.62 -10.88
C ARG A 104 -4.13 -35.36 -11.49
N ASP A 105 -3.87 -36.46 -12.17
CA ASP A 105 -4.92 -37.26 -12.81
C ASP A 105 -5.87 -37.86 -11.75
N TYR A 106 -5.32 -38.32 -10.61
CA TYR A 106 -6.11 -38.76 -9.47
C TYR A 106 -7.00 -37.66 -8.89
N LEU A 107 -6.46 -36.47 -8.57
CA LEU A 107 -7.26 -35.39 -8.00
C LEU A 107 -8.35 -34.90 -8.97
N ARG A 108 -8.07 -34.88 -10.27
CA ARG A 108 -9.08 -34.58 -11.31
C ARG A 108 -10.17 -35.64 -11.37
N SER A 109 -9.83 -36.93 -11.27
CA SER A 109 -10.81 -38.01 -11.22
C SER A 109 -11.76 -37.91 -10.00
N MET A 110 -11.36 -37.19 -8.95
CA MET A 110 -12.17 -36.93 -7.76
C MET A 110 -12.94 -35.59 -7.80
N ASN A 111 -12.89 -34.84 -8.92
CA ASN A 111 -13.41 -33.47 -9.07
C ASN A 111 -12.76 -32.45 -8.12
N LEU A 112 -11.45 -32.57 -7.87
CA LEU A 112 -10.67 -31.69 -6.99
C LEU A 112 -9.67 -30.82 -7.77
N ASP A 113 -10.14 -30.10 -8.80
CA ASP A 113 -9.29 -29.31 -9.71
C ASP A 113 -8.48 -28.22 -9.01
N LYS A 114 -9.06 -27.55 -8.01
CA LYS A 114 -8.36 -26.52 -7.21
C LYS A 114 -7.10 -27.08 -6.55
N ARG A 115 -7.15 -28.31 -6.05
CA ARG A 115 -6.01 -28.98 -5.41
C ARG A 115 -5.00 -29.51 -6.42
N ALA A 116 -5.49 -29.99 -7.56
CA ALA A 116 -4.64 -30.41 -8.68
C ALA A 116 -3.74 -29.27 -9.19
N ASN A 117 -4.21 -28.03 -9.12
CA ASN A 117 -3.46 -26.82 -9.47
C ASN A 117 -2.38 -26.43 -8.44
N LEU A 118 -2.40 -26.98 -7.23
CA LEU A 118 -1.38 -26.74 -6.19
C LEU A 118 -0.15 -27.65 -6.33
N LEU A 119 -0.29 -28.79 -7.01
CA LEU A 119 0.78 -29.79 -7.16
C LEU A 119 2.09 -29.28 -7.77
N PRO A 120 2.10 -28.30 -8.71
CA PRO A 120 3.35 -27.72 -9.21
C PRO A 120 4.25 -27.14 -8.11
N LEU A 121 3.70 -26.74 -6.96
CA LEU A 121 4.47 -26.23 -5.80
C LEU A 121 5.37 -27.30 -5.17
N LEU A 122 5.03 -28.59 -5.34
CA LEU A 122 5.74 -29.73 -4.77
C LEU A 122 6.82 -30.29 -5.73
N LYS A 123 7.00 -29.66 -6.89
CA LYS A 123 8.01 -30.08 -7.87
C LYS A 123 9.42 -29.93 -7.30
N ARG A 124 10.26 -30.95 -7.49
CA ARG A 124 11.67 -30.96 -7.06
C ARG A 124 12.40 -29.68 -7.49
N LYS A 125 12.73 -28.81 -6.52
CA LYS A 125 13.65 -27.69 -6.71
C LYS A 125 15.08 -28.23 -6.74
N SER A 126 15.92 -27.76 -7.67
CA SER A 126 17.31 -28.24 -7.75
C SER A 126 18.10 -27.85 -6.49
N LYS A 127 19.06 -28.68 -6.06
CA LYS A 127 19.94 -28.36 -4.91
C LYS A 127 20.66 -27.01 -5.11
N ALA A 128 21.00 -26.70 -6.35
CA ALA A 128 21.56 -25.41 -6.74
C ALA A 128 20.59 -24.25 -6.47
N LEU A 129 19.31 -24.37 -6.84
CA LEU A 129 18.30 -23.34 -6.62
C LEU A 129 18.08 -23.01 -5.15
N ILE A 130 18.03 -24.04 -4.28
CA ILE A 130 17.89 -23.87 -2.83
C ILE A 130 19.11 -23.12 -2.26
N ARG A 131 20.32 -23.55 -2.64
CA ARG A 131 21.57 -22.90 -2.23
C ARG A 131 21.62 -21.44 -2.70
N TRP A 132 21.26 -21.15 -3.95
CA TRP A 132 21.26 -19.78 -4.47
C TRP A 132 20.33 -18.86 -3.67
N LYS A 133 19.13 -19.34 -3.32
CA LYS A 133 18.18 -18.58 -2.51
C LYS A 133 18.70 -18.31 -1.08
N GLN A 134 19.35 -19.31 -0.47
CA GLN A 134 19.87 -19.22 0.89
C GLN A 134 21.20 -18.46 1.00
N SER A 135 21.98 -18.36 -0.09
CA SER A 135 23.26 -17.65 -0.08
C SER A 135 23.08 -16.16 0.21
N THR A 136 23.86 -15.62 1.14
CA THR A 136 23.95 -14.19 1.45
C THR A 136 25.06 -13.49 0.65
N ASN A 137 26.05 -14.23 0.15
CA ASN A 137 27.14 -13.69 -0.66
C ASN A 137 26.68 -13.59 -2.13
N ILE A 138 26.36 -12.37 -2.56
CA ILE A 138 25.86 -12.10 -3.93
C ILE A 138 27.00 -12.18 -4.95
N GLU A 139 28.21 -11.73 -4.62
CA GLU A 139 29.38 -11.78 -5.52
C GLU A 139 29.77 -13.22 -5.86
N ALA A 140 29.66 -14.14 -4.90
CA ALA A 140 29.87 -15.56 -5.15
C ALA A 140 28.86 -16.14 -6.16
N LEU A 141 27.59 -15.68 -6.11
CA LEU A 141 26.56 -16.06 -7.07
C LEU A 141 26.84 -15.48 -8.45
N GLU A 142 27.30 -14.23 -8.53
CA GLU A 142 27.71 -13.57 -9.78
C GLU A 142 28.88 -14.30 -10.44
N ASN A 143 29.92 -14.63 -9.67
CA ASN A 143 31.06 -15.40 -10.15
C ASN A 143 30.65 -16.79 -10.65
N GLU A 144 29.73 -17.45 -9.94
CA GLU A 144 29.19 -18.74 -10.38
C GLU A 144 28.42 -18.60 -11.71
N ALA A 145 27.61 -17.56 -11.87
CA ALA A 145 26.87 -17.28 -13.10
C ALA A 145 27.81 -17.00 -14.29
N GLU A 146 28.93 -16.30 -14.06
CA GLU A 146 29.97 -16.07 -15.08
C GLU A 146 30.71 -17.37 -15.44
N LEU A 147 31.02 -18.23 -14.46
CA LEU A 147 31.60 -19.55 -14.73
C LEU A 147 30.64 -20.43 -15.56
N MET A 148 29.33 -20.34 -15.32
CA MET A 148 28.33 -21.01 -16.16
C MET A 148 28.33 -20.47 -17.57
N LYS A 149 28.43 -19.15 -17.76
CA LYS A 149 28.52 -18.49 -19.08
C LYS A 149 29.72 -18.97 -19.89
N ILE A 150 30.89 -19.12 -19.25
CA ILE A 150 32.10 -19.64 -19.89
C ILE A 150 31.92 -21.09 -20.32
N LYS A 151 31.39 -21.94 -19.43
CA LYS A 151 31.15 -23.38 -19.71
C LYS A 151 30.07 -23.61 -20.76
N GLU A 152 29.06 -22.74 -20.84
CA GLU A 152 28.01 -22.77 -21.87
C GLU A 152 28.58 -22.51 -23.27
N LYS A 153 29.41 -21.45 -23.41
CA LYS A 153 30.07 -21.13 -24.68
C LYS A 153 30.93 -22.28 -25.21
N GLN A 154 31.43 -23.14 -24.33
CA GLN A 154 32.26 -24.30 -24.68
C GLN A 154 31.46 -25.58 -24.95
N SER A 155 30.20 -25.71 -24.52
CA SER A 155 29.48 -27.00 -24.51
C SER A 155 28.21 -27.09 -25.35
N LEU A 156 27.76 -26.02 -26.04
CA LEU A 156 26.59 -26.02 -26.95
C LEU A 156 25.28 -26.58 -26.32
N ASP A 157 25.19 -26.61 -24.99
CA ASP A 157 24.10 -27.25 -24.25
C ASP A 157 23.09 -26.20 -23.74
N PHE A 158 21.93 -26.13 -24.40
CA PHE A 158 20.87 -25.15 -24.16
C PHE A 158 20.22 -25.25 -22.77
N THR A 159 20.31 -26.40 -22.09
CA THR A 159 19.71 -26.61 -20.76
C THR A 159 20.37 -25.76 -19.66
N LYS A 160 21.61 -25.31 -19.89
CA LYS A 160 22.39 -24.50 -18.94
C LYS A 160 21.95 -23.03 -18.95
N ALA A 161 21.55 -22.49 -20.11
CA ALA A 161 21.11 -21.09 -20.25
C ALA A 161 19.90 -20.75 -19.35
N SER A 162 18.93 -21.67 -19.23
CA SER A 162 17.78 -21.51 -18.33
C SER A 162 18.17 -21.50 -16.85
N SER A 163 19.18 -22.29 -16.47
CA SER A 163 19.71 -22.31 -15.10
C SER A 163 20.46 -21.02 -14.77
N ARG A 164 21.23 -20.49 -15.72
CA ARG A 164 21.94 -19.21 -15.58
C ARG A 164 20.97 -18.02 -15.49
N ALA A 165 19.90 -18.00 -16.31
CA ALA A 165 18.85 -16.98 -16.23
C ALA A 165 18.15 -17.02 -14.85
N THR A 166 17.89 -18.21 -14.33
CA THR A 166 17.31 -18.39 -12.98
C THR A 166 18.24 -17.82 -11.91
N LEU A 167 19.55 -18.10 -11.99
CA LEU A 167 20.54 -17.56 -11.05
C LEU A 167 20.59 -16.02 -11.11
N TYR A 168 20.61 -15.43 -12.30
CA TYR A 168 20.57 -13.96 -12.43
C TYR A 168 19.27 -13.33 -11.89
N SER A 169 18.13 -14.01 -12.01
CA SER A 169 16.88 -13.53 -11.40
C SER A 169 16.98 -13.44 -9.87
N ILE A 170 17.68 -14.38 -9.24
CA ILE A 170 17.92 -14.39 -7.78
C ILE A 170 18.94 -13.32 -7.40
N ILE A 171 19.99 -13.13 -8.21
CA ILE A 171 20.98 -12.06 -8.01
C ILE A 171 20.28 -10.70 -8.06
N LEU A 172 19.43 -10.45 -9.06
CA LEU A 172 18.68 -9.19 -9.19
C LEU A 172 17.74 -8.96 -8.01
N GLU A 173 17.01 -9.98 -7.58
CA GLU A 173 16.13 -9.90 -6.40
C GLU A 173 16.93 -9.50 -5.15
N LYS A 174 18.10 -10.12 -4.92
CA LYS A 174 18.96 -9.83 -3.78
C LYS A 174 19.59 -8.44 -3.85
N ARG A 175 20.09 -8.02 -5.02
CA ARG A 175 20.68 -6.68 -5.22
C ARG A 175 19.67 -5.56 -4.99
N LEU A 176 18.41 -5.74 -5.39
CA LEU A 176 17.34 -4.76 -5.15
C LEU A 176 16.91 -4.67 -3.67
N GLN A 177 17.28 -5.64 -2.84
CA GLN A 177 17.04 -5.64 -1.39
C GLN A 177 18.23 -5.11 -0.59
N GLU A 178 19.35 -4.77 -1.23
CA GLU A 178 20.50 -4.17 -0.56
C GLU A 178 20.12 -2.80 0.02
N LYS A 179 20.62 -2.50 1.23
CA LYS A 179 20.38 -1.22 1.90
C LYS A 179 20.93 -0.05 1.08
N GLU A 180 22.07 -0.26 0.44
CA GLU A 180 22.68 0.66 -0.52
C GLU A 180 22.63 0.01 -1.90
N LEU A 181 21.83 0.58 -2.79
CA LEU A 181 21.63 0.03 -4.13
C LEU A 181 22.89 0.22 -4.99
N ASN A 182 23.57 -0.87 -5.30
CA ASN A 182 24.64 -0.87 -6.29
C ASN A 182 24.03 -0.95 -7.71
N LEU A 183 23.64 0.21 -8.26
CA LEU A 183 22.97 0.30 -9.56
C LEU A 183 23.82 -0.27 -10.71
N GLU A 184 25.14 -0.10 -10.68
CA GLU A 184 26.05 -0.68 -11.68
C GLU A 184 26.01 -2.20 -11.68
N ALA A 185 26.03 -2.83 -10.50
CA ALA A 185 25.92 -4.27 -10.36
C ALA A 185 24.54 -4.76 -10.84
N ILE A 186 23.47 -4.02 -10.51
CA ILE A 186 22.11 -4.32 -10.97
C ILE A 186 22.01 -4.24 -12.50
N VAL A 187 22.48 -3.16 -13.12
CA VAL A 187 22.48 -3.00 -14.59
C VAL A 187 23.31 -4.09 -15.26
N ARG A 188 24.46 -4.46 -14.68
CA ARG A 188 25.29 -5.57 -15.19
C ARG A 188 24.59 -6.92 -15.08
N ALA A 189 23.98 -7.21 -13.93
CA ALA A 189 23.21 -8.43 -13.72
C ALA A 189 22.01 -8.48 -14.67
N PHE A 190 21.37 -7.34 -14.94
CA PHE A 190 20.26 -7.23 -15.89
C PHE A 190 20.70 -7.45 -17.34
N GLN A 191 21.81 -6.83 -17.76
CA GLN A 191 22.44 -7.11 -19.06
C GLN A 191 22.73 -8.60 -19.21
N ASN A 192 23.38 -9.19 -18.21
CA ASN A 192 23.72 -10.60 -18.25
C ASN A 192 22.47 -11.50 -18.24
N PHE A 193 21.39 -11.10 -17.55
CA PHE A 193 20.10 -11.77 -17.58
C PHE A 193 19.48 -11.74 -18.98
N VAL A 194 19.43 -10.55 -19.61
CA VAL A 194 18.97 -10.38 -21.00
C VAL A 194 19.83 -11.17 -21.98
N ASP A 195 21.14 -11.26 -21.74
CA ASP A 195 22.08 -12.06 -22.54
C ASP A 195 21.94 -13.57 -22.29
N CYS A 196 21.31 -14.00 -21.19
CA CYS A 196 20.93 -15.40 -20.98
C CYS A 196 19.71 -15.78 -21.82
N ASP A 197 18.91 -14.78 -22.18
CA ASP A 197 17.60 -15.00 -22.73
C ASP A 197 17.73 -15.62 -24.13
N ILE A 198 16.99 -16.70 -24.31
CA ILE A 198 16.91 -17.59 -25.48
C ILE A 198 16.14 -16.86 -26.61
N LEU A 199 16.35 -15.55 -26.77
CA LEU A 199 15.66 -14.68 -27.72
C LEU A 199 16.15 -14.86 -29.17
N LYS A 200 17.01 -15.85 -29.42
CA LYS A 200 17.30 -16.30 -30.79
C LYS A 200 16.27 -17.32 -31.30
N GLU A 201 15.47 -17.95 -30.44
CA GLU A 201 14.45 -18.90 -30.88
C GLU A 201 13.15 -18.73 -30.07
N GLU A 202 12.06 -18.42 -30.77
CA GLU A 202 10.72 -18.05 -30.27
C GLU A 202 10.02 -19.04 -29.31
N ARG A 203 10.66 -20.12 -28.85
CA ARG A 203 9.95 -21.28 -28.28
C ARG A 203 10.08 -21.55 -26.79
N THR A 204 10.86 -20.80 -26.02
CA THR A 204 10.96 -21.08 -24.57
C THR A 204 10.98 -19.83 -23.68
N ARG A 205 9.81 -19.19 -23.53
CA ARG A 205 9.52 -18.26 -22.43
C ARG A 205 9.48 -19.04 -21.10
N ILE A 206 10.63 -19.30 -20.49
CA ILE A 206 10.71 -20.09 -19.22
C ILE A 206 10.87 -19.19 -17.99
N LEU A 207 11.28 -17.92 -18.12
CA LEU A 207 11.15 -16.96 -17.02
C LEU A 207 9.88 -16.11 -17.18
N PRO A 208 9.12 -15.85 -16.08
CA PRO A 208 8.01 -14.93 -16.14
C PRO A 208 8.54 -13.55 -16.50
N MET A 209 8.24 -13.09 -17.72
CA MET A 209 8.56 -11.76 -18.23
C MET A 209 8.14 -10.63 -17.26
N SER A 210 7.15 -10.93 -16.41
CA SER A 210 6.67 -10.08 -15.30
C SER A 210 7.72 -9.83 -14.20
N MET A 211 8.59 -10.79 -13.88
CA MET A 211 9.63 -10.62 -12.86
C MET A 211 10.77 -9.74 -13.37
N ALA A 212 11.24 -10.01 -14.59
CA ALA A 212 12.26 -9.20 -15.24
C ALA A 212 11.79 -7.75 -15.43
N SER A 213 10.52 -7.56 -15.83
CA SER A 213 9.90 -6.24 -15.92
C SER A 213 9.89 -5.51 -14.57
N LYS A 214 9.47 -6.18 -13.49
CA LYS A 214 9.45 -5.58 -12.15
C LYS A 214 10.84 -5.12 -11.70
N TYR A 215 11.88 -5.91 -11.96
CA TYR A 215 13.25 -5.57 -11.57
C TYR A 215 13.84 -4.45 -12.42
N ALA A 216 13.60 -4.47 -13.73
CA ALA A 216 14.01 -3.41 -14.64
C ALA A 216 13.40 -2.06 -14.25
N ASP A 217 12.08 -2.07 -13.98
CA ASP A 217 11.33 -0.89 -13.63
C ASP A 217 11.81 -0.26 -12.31
N ALA A 218 12.04 -1.10 -11.29
CA ALA A 218 12.58 -0.66 -10.01
C ALA A 218 14.00 -0.07 -10.14
N ALA A 219 14.90 -0.75 -10.87
CA ALA A 219 16.26 -0.28 -11.10
C ALA A 219 16.30 1.03 -11.90
N PHE A 220 15.43 1.13 -12.92
CA PHE A 220 15.32 2.32 -13.75
C PHE A 220 14.82 3.52 -12.96
N MET A 221 13.79 3.34 -12.13
CA MET A 221 13.31 4.39 -11.23
C MET A 221 14.37 4.84 -10.23
N ALA A 222 15.09 3.89 -9.62
CA ALA A 222 16.18 4.21 -8.71
C ALA A 222 17.29 5.03 -9.40
N ALA A 223 17.66 4.67 -10.64
CA ALA A 223 18.64 5.41 -11.43
C ALA A 223 18.19 6.86 -11.71
N ILE A 224 16.91 7.08 -12.06
CA ILE A 224 16.35 8.41 -12.27
C ILE A 224 16.40 9.25 -10.99
N PHE A 225 15.99 8.68 -9.84
CA PHE A 225 15.95 9.42 -8.58
C PHE A 225 17.34 9.82 -8.07
N ILE A 226 18.36 9.00 -8.32
CA ILE A 226 19.75 9.29 -7.92
C ILE A 226 20.47 10.16 -8.97
N GLY A 227 19.84 10.43 -10.12
CA GLY A 227 20.40 11.26 -11.20
C GLY A 227 21.45 10.54 -12.06
N ARG A 228 21.50 9.20 -11.99
CA ARG A 228 22.38 8.34 -12.81
C ARG A 228 21.75 8.00 -14.15
N TYR A 229 21.56 9.03 -14.97
CA TYR A 229 20.91 8.92 -16.28
C TYR A 229 21.68 8.05 -17.27
N ASP A 230 23.00 7.91 -17.10
CA ASP A 230 23.84 6.96 -17.85
C ASP A 230 23.37 5.51 -17.66
N LEU A 231 22.98 5.15 -16.44
CA LEU A 231 22.46 3.82 -16.12
C LEU A 231 21.01 3.65 -16.57
N ALA A 232 20.20 4.71 -16.46
CA ALA A 232 18.84 4.73 -16.97
C ALA A 232 18.81 4.52 -18.49
N GLU A 233 19.68 5.19 -19.26
CA GLU A 233 19.77 5.05 -20.71
C GLU A 233 20.13 3.61 -21.11
N ARG A 234 21.09 2.98 -20.41
CA ARG A 234 21.42 1.56 -20.62
C ARG A 234 20.23 0.63 -20.36
N LEU A 235 19.48 0.84 -19.27
CA LEU A 235 18.26 0.07 -18.99
C LEU A 235 17.17 0.30 -20.05
N GLN A 236 17.05 1.53 -20.54
CA GLN A 236 16.12 1.89 -21.62
C GLN A 236 16.48 1.19 -22.94
N GLU A 237 17.76 1.03 -23.25
CA GLU A 237 18.19 0.29 -24.45
C GLU A 237 17.72 -1.17 -24.43
N PHE A 238 17.72 -1.82 -23.26
CA PHE A 238 17.13 -3.16 -23.10
C PHE A 238 15.61 -3.13 -23.31
N ASN A 239 14.96 -2.06 -22.86
CA ASN A 239 13.52 -1.88 -23.02
C ASN A 239 13.08 -1.84 -24.49
N LYS A 240 13.89 -1.29 -25.40
CA LYS A 240 13.60 -1.27 -26.85
C LYS A 240 13.45 -2.67 -27.46
N LYS A 241 14.02 -3.70 -26.82
CA LYS A 241 13.97 -5.09 -27.30
C LYS A 241 12.89 -5.92 -26.59
N LEU A 242 12.54 -5.59 -25.35
CA LEU A 242 11.84 -6.51 -24.46
C LEU A 242 10.71 -5.88 -23.61
N TYR A 243 10.46 -4.57 -23.71
CA TYR A 243 9.32 -3.88 -23.06
C TYR A 243 9.20 -4.13 -21.54
N TYR A 244 10.32 -4.08 -20.81
CA TYR A 244 10.38 -4.33 -19.37
C TYR A 244 10.06 -3.12 -18.48
N ILE A 245 10.18 -1.88 -18.96
CA ILE A 245 10.00 -0.67 -18.13
C ILE A 245 8.55 -0.19 -18.23
N GLY A 246 7.96 0.10 -17.08
CA GLY A 246 6.60 0.60 -16.95
C GLY A 246 6.43 2.02 -17.50
N SER A 247 5.21 2.33 -17.92
CA SER A 247 4.83 3.63 -18.48
C SER A 247 5.10 4.79 -17.53
N VAL A 248 4.80 4.61 -16.24
CA VAL A 248 5.05 5.61 -15.20
C VAL A 248 6.53 5.95 -15.15
N SER A 249 7.40 4.94 -15.09
CA SER A 249 8.83 5.14 -15.01
C SER A 249 9.39 5.83 -16.25
N MET A 250 8.87 5.51 -17.44
CA MET A 250 9.21 6.23 -18.67
C MET A 250 8.75 7.70 -18.64
N LEU A 251 7.64 8.02 -17.99
CA LEU A 251 7.20 9.41 -17.77
C LEU A 251 8.09 10.14 -16.77
N PHE A 252 8.53 9.48 -15.69
CA PHE A 252 9.52 10.01 -14.76
C PHE A 252 10.81 10.35 -15.50
N TYR A 253 11.27 9.45 -16.37
CA TYR A 253 12.44 9.68 -17.17
C TYR A 253 12.23 10.84 -18.15
N ALA A 254 11.12 10.89 -18.88
CA ALA A 254 10.79 12.00 -19.77
C ALA A 254 10.74 13.35 -19.02
N LEU A 255 10.11 13.38 -17.84
CA LEU A 255 10.01 14.57 -17.00
C LEU A 255 11.36 15.02 -16.44
N SER A 256 12.24 14.07 -16.08
CA SER A 256 13.57 14.36 -15.56
C SER A 256 14.44 15.18 -16.53
N PHE A 257 14.24 15.00 -17.83
CA PHE A 257 14.91 15.81 -18.86
C PHE A 257 14.50 17.28 -18.83
N TYR A 258 13.28 17.59 -18.41
CA TYR A 258 12.85 18.96 -18.21
C TYR A 258 13.43 19.57 -16.92
N GLN A 259 14.00 18.78 -16.00
CA GLN A 259 14.59 19.31 -14.78
C GLN A 259 16.07 19.66 -14.94
N SER A 260 16.81 18.78 -15.61
CA SER A 260 18.24 18.96 -15.79
C SER A 260 18.53 20.06 -16.81
N SER A 261 19.25 21.12 -16.40
CA SER A 261 19.81 22.17 -17.27
C SER A 261 20.87 21.65 -18.27
N HIS A 262 21.05 20.33 -18.38
CA HIS A 262 22.13 19.70 -19.13
C HIS A 262 21.70 18.72 -20.23
N PHE A 263 20.40 18.52 -20.50
CA PHE A 263 20.01 17.54 -21.52
C PHE A 263 18.81 17.91 -22.40
N ASP A 264 18.89 17.40 -23.63
CA ASP A 264 18.12 17.75 -24.82
C ASP A 264 16.61 17.45 -24.70
N PRO A 265 15.73 18.47 -24.77
CA PRO A 265 14.28 18.30 -24.83
C PRO A 265 13.82 17.35 -25.95
N LYS A 266 14.60 17.20 -27.03
CA LYS A 266 14.31 16.25 -28.12
C LYS A 266 14.47 14.79 -27.69
N LYS A 267 15.31 14.47 -26.70
CA LYS A 267 15.42 13.10 -26.15
C LYS A 267 14.18 12.75 -25.32
N GLY A 268 13.75 13.65 -24.44
CA GLY A 268 12.45 13.52 -23.76
C GLY A 268 11.33 13.35 -24.79
N GLN A 269 11.40 14.10 -25.90
CA GLN A 269 10.44 13.99 -26.97
C GLN A 269 10.41 12.65 -27.71
N PHE A 270 11.57 12.11 -28.04
CA PHE A 270 11.70 10.80 -28.68
C PHE A 270 11.03 9.72 -27.83
N ILE A 271 11.20 9.79 -26.50
CA ILE A 271 10.59 8.83 -25.58
C ILE A 271 9.07 8.91 -25.62
N ILE A 272 8.54 10.13 -25.68
CA ILE A 272 7.11 10.37 -25.70
C ILE A 272 6.50 9.93 -27.03
N ASP A 273 7.11 10.37 -28.14
CA ASP A 273 6.56 10.13 -29.47
C ASP A 273 6.74 8.68 -29.93
N ASN A 274 7.84 8.02 -29.57
CA ASN A 274 8.12 6.66 -30.05
C ASN A 274 7.85 5.60 -29.00
N VAL A 275 8.17 5.80 -27.72
CA VAL A 275 7.98 4.73 -26.71
C VAL A 275 6.56 4.70 -26.14
N LEU A 276 5.91 5.85 -25.94
CA LEU A 276 4.56 5.86 -25.35
C LEU A 276 3.45 5.68 -26.39
N LYS A 277 3.59 6.27 -27.59
CA LYS A 277 2.57 6.19 -28.65
C LYS A 277 2.59 4.87 -29.42
N GLU A 278 3.77 4.35 -29.81
CA GLU A 278 3.84 3.08 -30.55
C GLU A 278 3.36 1.89 -29.72
N ASN A 279 3.45 1.99 -28.39
CA ASN A 279 3.03 0.94 -27.46
C ASN A 279 1.57 1.10 -26.96
N HIS A 280 0.78 2.00 -27.54
CA HIS A 280 -0.60 2.29 -27.12
C HIS A 280 -0.77 2.54 -25.61
N ILE A 281 0.26 3.09 -24.97
CA ILE A 281 0.25 3.30 -23.53
C ILE A 281 -0.64 4.49 -23.21
N THR A 282 -1.77 4.24 -22.54
CA THR A 282 -2.65 5.30 -22.08
C THR A 282 -2.12 5.87 -20.77
N ILE A 283 -1.80 7.16 -20.76
CA ILE A 283 -1.40 7.87 -19.55
C ILE A 283 -2.68 8.20 -18.77
N SER A 284 -2.91 7.53 -17.65
CA SER A 284 -4.04 7.85 -16.77
C SER A 284 -3.76 9.09 -15.92
N GLU A 285 -4.82 9.78 -15.49
CA GLU A 285 -4.72 10.90 -14.56
C GLU A 285 -4.04 10.51 -13.24
N GLU A 286 -4.34 9.30 -12.72
CA GLU A 286 -3.75 8.80 -11.48
C GLU A 286 -2.21 8.69 -11.59
N MET A 287 -1.70 8.22 -12.74
CA MET A 287 -0.26 8.10 -13.00
C MET A 287 0.43 9.47 -13.01
N LEU A 288 -0.18 10.48 -13.62
CA LEU A 288 0.35 11.85 -13.64
C LEU A 288 0.33 12.50 -12.26
N MET A 289 -0.70 12.23 -11.45
CA MET A 289 -0.75 12.72 -10.08
C MET A 289 0.32 12.06 -9.19
N LYS A 290 0.61 10.77 -9.39
CA LYS A 290 1.73 10.08 -8.70
C LYS A 290 3.08 10.69 -9.09
N LEU A 291 3.26 11.00 -10.38
CA LEU A 291 4.46 11.67 -10.90
C LEU A 291 4.65 13.05 -10.24
N LEU A 292 3.59 13.87 -10.18
CA LEU A 292 3.64 15.20 -9.55
C LEU A 292 4.01 15.19 -8.07
N ASN A 293 3.46 14.22 -7.32
CA ASN A 293 3.68 14.14 -5.88
C ASN A 293 5.06 13.57 -5.52
N SER A 294 5.82 13.09 -6.52
CA SER A 294 7.18 12.60 -6.32
C SER A 294 8.21 13.72 -6.19
N GLU A 295 9.41 13.38 -5.69
CA GLU A 295 10.54 14.32 -5.62
C GLU A 295 10.96 14.87 -6.98
N VAL A 296 10.82 14.08 -8.05
CA VAL A 296 11.03 14.54 -9.42
C VAL A 296 9.94 15.56 -9.77
N GLY A 297 8.66 15.23 -9.62
CA GLY A 297 7.57 16.19 -9.88
C GLY A 297 7.71 17.51 -9.14
N LYS A 298 8.19 17.48 -7.89
CA LYS A 298 8.35 18.66 -7.02
C LYS A 298 9.39 19.69 -7.47
N ARG A 299 10.39 19.28 -8.26
CA ARG A 299 11.51 20.15 -8.67
C ARG A 299 11.32 20.79 -10.05
N VAL A 300 10.18 20.56 -10.71
CA VAL A 300 9.94 21.06 -12.06
C VAL A 300 9.44 22.50 -11.98
N GLU A 301 10.07 23.41 -12.73
CA GLU A 301 9.61 24.80 -12.88
C GLU A 301 8.30 24.90 -13.70
N ASP A 302 7.45 25.88 -13.40
CA ASP A 302 6.13 26.07 -14.05
C ASP A 302 6.23 26.16 -15.58
N ALA A 303 7.18 26.93 -16.10
CA ALA A 303 7.40 27.07 -17.54
C ALA A 303 7.73 25.75 -18.24
N LYS A 304 8.48 24.86 -17.56
CA LYS A 304 8.86 23.56 -18.09
C LYS A 304 7.72 22.55 -17.96
N MET A 305 6.90 22.69 -16.92
CA MET A 305 5.65 21.94 -16.79
C MET A 305 4.64 22.33 -17.88
N GLU A 306 4.53 23.59 -18.26
CA GLU A 306 3.67 24.02 -19.37
C GLU A 306 4.14 23.43 -20.71
N GLN A 307 5.44 23.38 -20.96
CA GLN A 307 5.99 22.70 -22.14
C GLN A 307 5.66 21.21 -22.14
N PHE A 308 5.80 20.54 -20.99
CA PHE A 308 5.38 19.15 -20.80
C PHE A 308 3.89 19.00 -21.11
N ILE A 309 3.01 19.76 -20.45
CA ILE A 309 1.56 19.72 -20.67
C ILE A 309 1.19 19.88 -22.15
N ALA A 310 1.71 20.93 -22.80
CA ALA A 310 1.42 21.24 -24.20
C ALA A 310 1.84 20.09 -25.11
N ARG A 311 2.98 19.46 -24.82
CA ARG A 311 3.55 18.41 -25.66
C ARG A 311 2.86 17.07 -25.49
N PHE A 312 2.38 16.78 -24.28
CA PHE A 312 1.60 15.58 -23.97
C PHE A 312 0.11 15.69 -24.32
N LYS A 313 -0.35 16.87 -24.77
CA LYS A 313 -1.77 17.14 -25.09
C LYS A 313 -2.70 16.67 -23.97
N LEU A 314 -2.30 16.92 -22.73
CA LEU A 314 -3.06 16.49 -21.56
C LEU A 314 -4.42 17.19 -21.54
N SER A 315 -5.43 16.53 -20.97
CA SER A 315 -6.76 17.15 -20.87
C SER A 315 -6.67 18.48 -20.11
N PRO A 316 -7.53 19.48 -20.39
CA PRO A 316 -7.50 20.76 -19.69
C PRO A 316 -7.60 20.62 -18.17
N THR A 317 -8.38 19.63 -17.70
CA THR A 317 -8.54 19.32 -16.27
C THR A 317 -7.22 18.87 -15.64
N ILE A 318 -6.50 17.94 -16.28
CA ILE A 318 -5.24 17.40 -15.79
C ILE A 318 -4.14 18.46 -15.88
N SER A 319 -4.09 19.18 -17.00
CA SER A 319 -3.18 20.32 -17.23
C SER A 319 -3.27 21.34 -16.11
N ARG A 320 -4.50 21.77 -15.75
CA ARG A 320 -4.73 22.71 -14.66
C ARG A 320 -4.28 22.17 -13.31
N LYS A 321 -4.52 20.88 -13.02
CA LYS A 321 -4.05 20.23 -11.78
C LYS A 321 -2.53 20.18 -11.70
N LEU A 322 -1.85 19.87 -12.81
CA LEU A 322 -0.39 19.85 -12.93
C LEU A 322 0.21 21.23 -12.67
N SER A 323 -0.20 22.25 -13.43
CA SER A 323 0.30 23.62 -13.24
C SER A 323 0.00 24.14 -11.84
N ASN A 324 -1.19 23.90 -11.30
CA ASN A 324 -1.52 24.36 -9.94
C ASN A 324 -0.71 23.64 -8.86
N SER A 325 -0.27 22.40 -9.07
CA SER A 325 0.57 21.67 -8.11
C SER A 325 1.98 22.22 -8.08
N VAL A 326 2.58 22.47 -9.25
CA VAL A 326 3.90 23.11 -9.39
C VAL A 326 3.89 24.52 -8.81
N ARG A 327 2.91 25.34 -9.21
CA ARG A 327 2.73 26.70 -8.68
C ARG A 327 2.54 26.70 -7.16
N LYS A 328 1.87 25.68 -6.60
CA LYS A 328 1.67 25.59 -5.15
C LYS A 328 2.99 25.29 -4.43
N GLN A 329 3.88 24.51 -5.04
CA GLN A 329 5.21 24.25 -4.49
C GLN A 329 6.08 25.52 -4.51
N GLU A 330 6.12 26.22 -5.64
CA GLU A 330 6.82 27.49 -5.77
C GLU A 330 6.28 28.55 -4.78
N LEU A 331 4.96 28.61 -4.59
CA LEU A 331 4.35 29.45 -3.55
C LEU A 331 4.86 29.10 -2.15
N LEU A 332 4.91 27.81 -1.80
CA LEU A 332 5.40 27.36 -0.50
C LEU A 332 6.90 27.65 -0.33
N GLU A 333 7.69 27.55 -1.39
CA GLU A 333 9.11 27.94 -1.35
C GLU A 333 9.29 29.43 -1.09
N LEU A 334 8.51 30.29 -1.76
CA LEU A 334 8.51 31.74 -1.49
C LEU A 334 8.11 32.04 -0.04
N ILE A 335 7.08 31.38 0.47
CA ILE A 335 6.63 31.51 1.87
C ILE A 335 7.74 31.08 2.84
N ASN A 336 8.36 29.92 2.61
CA ASN A 336 9.42 29.39 3.48
C ASN A 336 10.68 30.26 3.47
N ASN A 337 10.94 30.96 2.36
CA ASN A 337 12.03 31.91 2.22
C ASN A 337 11.66 33.33 2.70
N ASN A 338 10.52 33.51 3.38
CA ASN A 338 10.00 34.79 3.87
C ASN A 338 9.80 35.87 2.79
N LYS A 339 9.55 35.45 1.54
CA LYS A 339 9.29 36.34 0.40
C LYS A 339 7.79 36.53 0.17
N LEU A 340 7.07 37.01 1.18
CA LEU A 340 5.61 37.09 1.14
C LEU A 340 5.06 38.03 0.06
N GLU A 341 5.78 39.10 -0.29
CA GLU A 341 5.36 40.04 -1.32
C GLU A 341 5.47 39.41 -2.72
N GLU A 342 6.57 38.71 -3.01
CA GLU A 342 6.74 37.94 -4.26
C GLU A 342 5.66 36.84 -4.36
N ALA A 343 5.39 36.14 -3.25
CA ALA A 343 4.33 35.15 -3.15
C ALA A 343 2.95 35.77 -3.42
N PHE A 344 2.68 36.99 -2.94
CA PHE A 344 1.44 37.70 -3.23
C PHE A 344 1.29 38.04 -4.71
N GLN A 345 2.35 38.56 -5.36
CA GLN A 345 2.31 38.84 -6.80
C GLN A 345 2.02 37.58 -7.63
N MET A 346 2.62 36.44 -7.23
CA MET A 346 2.33 35.15 -7.83
C MET A 346 0.86 34.74 -7.64
N VAL A 347 0.36 34.78 -6.41
CA VAL A 347 -1.04 34.47 -6.08
C VAL A 347 -2.01 35.34 -6.87
N LYS A 348 -1.74 36.63 -6.98
CA LYS A 348 -2.54 37.58 -7.75
C LYS A 348 -2.57 37.22 -9.23
N LYS A 349 -1.41 37.07 -9.87
CA LYS A 349 -1.28 36.73 -11.29
C LYS A 349 -1.98 35.42 -11.65
N VAL A 350 -1.77 34.37 -10.85
CA VAL A 350 -2.42 33.07 -11.09
C VAL A 350 -3.93 33.19 -10.87
N SER A 351 -4.36 33.95 -9.86
CA SER A 351 -5.78 34.19 -9.61
C SER A 351 -6.44 34.96 -10.75
N GLU A 352 -5.81 35.91 -11.42
CA GLU A 352 -6.43 36.61 -12.56
C GLU A 352 -6.86 35.66 -13.69
N SER A 353 -6.17 34.54 -13.86
CA SER A 353 -6.47 33.53 -14.89
C SER A 353 -7.49 32.44 -14.47
N GLN A 354 -7.91 32.41 -13.20
CA GLN A 354 -8.74 31.33 -12.64
C GLN A 354 -10.08 31.86 -12.10
N SER A 355 -11.07 30.99 -11.89
CA SER A 355 -12.33 31.39 -11.23
C SER A 355 -12.20 31.55 -9.71
N ASN A 356 -11.22 30.90 -9.08
CA ASN A 356 -11.02 30.92 -7.62
C ASN A 356 -9.69 31.60 -7.26
N THR A 357 -9.57 32.13 -6.05
CA THR A 357 -8.30 32.71 -5.57
C THR A 357 -7.28 31.59 -5.29
N PHE A 358 -6.20 31.54 -6.06
CA PHE A 358 -5.16 30.51 -5.95
C PHE A 358 -4.31 30.72 -4.69
N GLY A 359 -4.00 29.66 -3.93
CA GLY A 359 -3.00 29.67 -2.85
C GLY A 359 -3.27 30.65 -1.68
N HIS A 360 -4.46 31.24 -1.61
CA HIS A 360 -4.73 32.34 -0.68
C HIS A 360 -4.73 31.91 0.79
N TYR A 361 -5.14 30.67 1.11
CA TYR A 361 -5.07 30.17 2.48
C TYR A 361 -3.63 30.03 2.96
N GLU A 362 -2.77 29.40 2.15
CA GLU A 362 -1.36 29.20 2.50
C GLU A 362 -0.66 30.54 2.74
N LEU A 363 -0.88 31.50 1.84
CA LEU A 363 -0.26 32.82 1.98
C LEU A 363 -0.87 33.64 3.12
N MET A 364 -2.18 33.55 3.35
CA MET A 364 -2.86 34.25 4.44
C MET A 364 -2.43 33.72 5.81
N LEU A 365 -2.36 32.40 5.97
CA LEU A 365 -1.85 31.75 7.16
C LEU A 365 -0.40 32.17 7.45
N ALA A 366 0.46 32.14 6.43
CA ALA A 366 1.85 32.60 6.57
C ALA A 366 1.93 34.07 6.97
N SER A 367 1.10 34.94 6.38
CA SER A 367 1.05 36.36 6.72
C SER A 367 0.59 36.61 8.16
N ILE A 368 -0.37 35.82 8.66
CA ILE A 368 -0.80 35.88 10.07
C ILE A 368 0.33 35.46 11.01
N GLN A 369 1.01 34.35 10.70
CA GLN A 369 2.10 33.82 11.51
C GLN A 369 3.32 34.76 11.54
N GLN A 370 3.63 35.39 10.41
CA GLN A 370 4.74 36.35 10.27
C GLN A 370 4.34 37.80 10.60
N GLN A 371 3.08 38.03 11.01
CA GLN A 371 2.53 39.36 11.33
C GLN A 371 2.66 40.38 10.19
N ASN A 372 2.68 39.92 8.93
CA ASN A 372 2.72 40.78 7.75
C ASN A 372 1.31 41.29 7.41
N ASN A 373 0.93 42.41 8.01
CA ASN A 373 -0.39 43.00 7.85
C ASN A 373 -0.65 43.57 6.44
N GLU A 374 0.39 43.96 5.72
CA GLU A 374 0.28 44.52 4.38
C GLU A 374 -0.17 43.45 3.38
N VAL A 375 0.58 42.35 3.30
CA VAL A 375 0.24 41.20 2.45
C VAL A 375 -1.11 40.61 2.85
N LEU A 376 -1.38 40.48 4.15
CA LEU A 376 -2.67 40.01 4.66
C LEU A 376 -3.84 40.88 4.17
N THR A 377 -3.69 42.21 4.21
CA THR A 377 -4.70 43.15 3.72
C THR A 377 -4.89 43.02 2.22
N ASN A 378 -3.81 42.85 1.47
CA ASN A 378 -3.83 42.72 0.02
C ASN A 378 -4.53 41.42 -0.42
N ILE A 379 -4.30 40.30 0.25
CA ILE A 379 -5.00 39.03 -0.01
C ILE A 379 -6.49 39.15 0.28
N ARG A 380 -6.85 39.75 1.42
CA ARG A 380 -8.26 39.93 1.77
C ARG A 380 -9.00 40.79 0.76
N LYS A 381 -8.37 41.86 0.25
CA LYS A 381 -8.90 42.67 -0.86
C LYS A 381 -9.05 41.87 -2.15
N LEU A 382 -8.06 41.03 -2.49
CA LEU A 382 -8.11 40.17 -3.67
C LEU A 382 -9.29 39.18 -3.61
N ILE A 383 -9.49 38.51 -2.46
CA ILE A 383 -10.61 37.58 -2.27
C ILE A 383 -11.95 38.34 -2.35
N ALA A 384 -12.04 39.51 -1.70
CA ALA A 384 -13.26 40.31 -1.69
C ALA A 384 -13.63 40.85 -3.09
N LEU A 385 -12.64 41.20 -3.90
CA LEU A 385 -12.83 41.65 -5.28
C LEU A 385 -13.36 40.52 -6.18
N LYS A 386 -12.86 39.30 -5.95
CA LYS A 386 -13.10 38.16 -6.84
C LYS A 386 -14.34 37.34 -6.47
N HIS A 387 -14.60 37.25 -5.17
CA HIS A 387 -15.76 36.57 -4.61
C HIS A 387 -16.62 37.65 -3.96
N ASP A 388 -16.57 37.77 -2.63
CA ASP A 388 -17.25 38.81 -1.88
C ASP A 388 -16.57 39.04 -0.52
N LEU A 389 -17.02 40.08 0.18
CA LEU A 389 -16.53 40.42 1.52
C LEU A 389 -16.80 39.29 2.52
N ASN A 390 -17.91 38.58 2.41
CA ASN A 390 -18.28 37.49 3.31
C ASN A 390 -17.27 36.32 3.22
N THR A 391 -16.93 35.89 2.01
CA THR A 391 -15.93 34.87 1.69
C THR A 391 -14.56 35.28 2.23
N SER A 392 -14.15 36.53 2.00
CA SER A 392 -12.89 37.08 2.54
C SER A 392 -12.83 37.02 4.07
N MET A 393 -13.95 37.29 4.76
CA MET A 393 -14.04 37.21 6.22
C MET A 393 -14.03 35.77 6.73
N ILE A 394 -14.73 34.85 6.05
CA ILE A 394 -14.73 33.42 6.39
C ILE A 394 -13.32 32.84 6.23
N ASP A 395 -12.66 33.10 5.11
CA ASP A 395 -11.31 32.59 4.82
C ASP A 395 -10.29 33.10 5.82
N PHE A 396 -10.43 34.38 6.20
CA PHE A 396 -9.61 34.96 7.25
C PHE A 396 -9.88 34.36 8.62
N GLY A 397 -11.15 34.15 8.99
CA GLY A 397 -11.52 33.48 10.23
C GLY A 397 -10.98 32.04 10.32
N VAL A 398 -11.04 31.29 9.22
CA VAL A 398 -10.46 29.94 9.14
C VAL A 398 -8.94 29.99 9.31
N CYS A 399 -8.23 30.89 8.60
CA CYS A 399 -6.78 31.00 8.76
C CYS A 399 -6.37 31.43 10.18
N LEU A 400 -7.18 32.24 10.86
CA LEU A 400 -6.95 32.60 12.27
C LEU A 400 -7.13 31.40 13.20
N LEU A 401 -8.12 30.54 12.95
CA LEU A 401 -8.28 29.27 13.66
C LEU A 401 -7.06 28.36 13.43
N GLU A 402 -6.61 28.25 12.18
CA GLU A 402 -5.43 27.46 11.84
C GLU A 402 -4.16 27.95 12.54
N ALA A 403 -4.01 29.26 12.69
CA ALA A 403 -2.92 29.93 13.41
C ALA A 403 -3.07 29.90 14.95
N GLY A 404 -4.14 29.32 15.49
CA GLY A 404 -4.40 29.28 16.93
C GLY A 404 -4.90 30.59 17.53
N GLN A 405 -5.24 31.60 16.72
CA GLN A 405 -5.74 32.90 17.17
C GLN A 405 -7.26 32.88 17.39
N ILE A 406 -7.73 31.99 18.27
CA ILE A 406 -9.15 31.66 18.47
C ILE A 406 -9.99 32.92 18.77
N GLY A 407 -9.52 33.80 19.66
CA GLY A 407 -10.28 35.00 20.04
C GLY A 407 -10.42 36.05 18.92
N GLN A 408 -9.50 36.08 17.96
CA GLN A 408 -9.65 36.93 16.77
C GLN A 408 -10.58 36.30 15.75
N ALA A 409 -10.47 34.99 15.55
CA ALA A 409 -11.38 34.24 14.68
C ALA A 409 -12.83 34.38 15.15
N GLU A 410 -13.07 34.29 16.46
CA GLU A 410 -14.40 34.47 17.05
C GLU A 410 -14.98 35.85 16.69
N LYS A 411 -14.23 36.93 16.88
CA LYS A 411 -14.69 38.30 16.56
C LYS A 411 -15.12 38.46 15.10
N ILE A 412 -14.46 37.74 14.19
CA ILE A 412 -14.73 37.80 12.75
C ILE A 412 -15.92 36.91 12.39
N LEU A 413 -15.91 35.64 12.81
CA LEU A 413 -16.91 34.64 12.44
C LEU A 413 -18.24 34.81 13.21
N ALA A 414 -18.20 35.41 14.41
CA ALA A 414 -19.40 35.75 15.16
C ALA A 414 -20.21 36.90 14.54
N GLY A 415 -19.66 37.62 13.55
CA GLY A 415 -20.31 38.76 12.92
C GLY A 415 -21.72 38.45 12.37
N PRO A 416 -22.69 39.38 12.51
CA PRO A 416 -24.10 39.13 12.16
C PRO A 416 -24.37 39.01 10.66
N LYS A 417 -23.42 39.42 9.81
CA LYS A 417 -23.50 39.36 8.35
C LYS A 417 -22.74 38.19 7.74
N ILE A 418 -22.16 37.32 8.57
CA ILE A 418 -21.38 36.17 8.11
C ILE A 418 -22.31 34.99 7.88
N TYR A 419 -22.31 34.46 6.66
CA TYR A 419 -23.09 33.30 6.26
C TYR A 419 -22.20 32.32 5.50
N LEU A 420 -22.20 31.05 5.90
CA LEU A 420 -21.39 30.02 5.27
C LEU A 420 -22.27 29.18 4.33
N SER A 421 -22.07 29.32 3.03
CA SER A 421 -22.79 28.52 2.03
C SER A 421 -22.32 27.07 2.02
N LEU A 422 -23.19 26.16 1.55
CA LEU A 422 -22.90 24.74 1.38
C LEU A 422 -21.60 24.50 0.58
N ASP A 423 -21.46 25.11 -0.60
CA ASP A 423 -20.26 24.93 -1.45
C ASP A 423 -18.98 25.34 -0.73
N LYS A 424 -19.05 26.42 0.07
CA LYS A 424 -17.90 26.91 0.83
C LYS A 424 -17.61 26.00 2.02
N MET A 425 -18.64 25.50 2.69
CA MET A 425 -18.49 24.54 3.78
C MET A 425 -17.86 23.23 3.29
N ASP A 426 -18.36 22.66 2.20
CA ASP A 426 -17.83 21.43 1.60
C ASP A 426 -16.36 21.59 1.21
N TYR A 427 -16.00 22.76 0.67
CA TYR A 427 -14.61 23.10 0.37
C TYR A 427 -13.75 23.13 1.64
N ILE A 428 -14.17 23.84 2.69
CA ILE A 428 -13.42 23.97 3.95
C ILE A 428 -13.31 22.59 4.63
N VAL A 429 -14.39 21.82 4.72
CA VAL A 429 -14.39 20.46 5.28
C VAL A 429 -13.40 19.57 4.53
N SER A 430 -13.45 19.56 3.20
CA SER A 430 -12.51 18.79 2.37
C SER A 430 -11.05 19.20 2.59
N ARG A 431 -10.81 20.49 2.82
CA ARG A 431 -9.49 21.07 3.10
C ARG A 431 -8.99 20.66 4.48
N GLU A 432 -9.77 20.86 5.54
CA GLU A 432 -9.37 20.54 6.91
C GLU A 432 -9.22 19.04 7.16
N VAL A 433 -10.02 18.21 6.48
CA VAL A 433 -9.83 16.75 6.48
C VAL A 433 -8.49 16.37 5.88
N ARG A 434 -8.07 17.03 4.78
CA ARG A 434 -6.76 16.79 4.16
C ARG A 434 -5.61 17.23 5.06
N TYR A 435 -5.76 18.35 5.77
CA TYR A 435 -4.76 18.86 6.72
C TYR A 435 -4.86 18.25 8.11
N LYS A 436 -5.80 17.33 8.35
CA LYS A 436 -6.05 16.68 9.64
C LYS A 436 -6.25 17.69 10.78
N ARG A 437 -7.11 18.68 10.56
CA ARG A 437 -7.43 19.76 11.51
C ARG A 437 -8.86 19.64 12.07
N PRO A 438 -9.14 18.63 12.93
CA PRO A 438 -10.46 18.49 13.55
C PRO A 438 -10.80 19.65 14.49
N ASP A 439 -9.79 20.32 15.04
CA ASP A 439 -9.91 21.51 15.89
C ASP A 439 -10.59 22.68 15.15
N VAL A 440 -10.21 22.92 13.89
CA VAL A 440 -10.81 23.96 13.05
C VAL A 440 -12.27 23.61 12.76
N LEU A 441 -12.56 22.35 12.42
CA LEU A 441 -13.93 21.87 12.16
C LEU A 441 -14.84 21.99 13.39
N HIS A 442 -14.32 21.64 14.58
CA HIS A 442 -15.03 21.82 15.85
C HIS A 442 -15.37 23.30 16.07
N LYS A 443 -14.41 24.22 15.91
CA LYS A 443 -14.69 25.65 16.08
C LYS A 443 -15.65 26.21 15.02
N LEU A 444 -15.60 25.71 13.78
CA LEU A 444 -16.58 26.06 12.76
C LEU A 444 -17.99 25.64 13.17
N PHE A 445 -18.17 24.44 13.71
CA PHE A 445 -19.46 24.02 14.26
C PHE A 445 -19.95 25.02 15.34
N VAL A 446 -19.09 25.37 16.30
CA VAL A 446 -19.45 26.29 17.38
C VAL A 446 -19.90 27.66 16.85
N TYR A 447 -19.21 28.23 15.86
CA TYR A 447 -19.53 29.59 15.38
C TYR A 447 -20.68 29.66 14.38
N PHE A 448 -20.93 28.58 13.63
CA PHE A 448 -21.96 28.52 12.60
C PHE A 448 -23.24 27.82 13.05
N ASN A 449 -23.29 27.32 14.29
CA ASN A 449 -24.50 26.80 14.93
C ASN A 449 -25.52 27.89 15.30
N ASP A 450 -25.84 28.74 14.32
CA ASP A 450 -26.94 29.68 14.30
C ASP A 450 -27.67 29.43 12.97
N PRO A 451 -28.99 29.14 12.98
CA PRO A 451 -29.78 28.93 11.75
C PRO A 451 -29.72 30.10 10.75
N ARG A 452 -29.32 31.30 11.19
CA ARG A 452 -29.12 32.47 10.32
C ARG A 452 -27.81 32.43 9.55
N LYS A 453 -26.87 31.57 9.94
CA LYS A 453 -25.49 31.53 9.42
C LYS A 453 -25.16 30.28 8.62
N SER A 454 -25.85 29.18 8.86
CA SER A 454 -25.70 27.93 8.09
C SER A 454 -26.93 27.04 8.28
N THR A 455 -27.07 25.99 7.45
CA THR A 455 -28.13 25.00 7.60
C THR A 455 -27.72 23.85 8.54
N SER A 456 -28.69 23.18 9.16
CA SER A 456 -28.38 22.04 10.04
C SER A 456 -27.73 20.87 9.28
N ASN A 457 -28.09 20.63 8.01
CA ASN A 457 -27.50 19.55 7.22
C ASN A 457 -26.01 19.79 6.93
N GLU A 458 -25.66 21.04 6.65
CA GLU A 458 -24.28 21.52 6.48
C GLU A 458 -23.44 21.24 7.73
N LEU A 459 -23.92 21.63 8.91
CA LEU A 459 -23.19 21.40 10.16
C LEU A 459 -23.03 19.91 10.51
N VAL A 460 -23.96 19.04 10.08
CA VAL A 460 -23.81 17.59 10.26
C VAL A 460 -22.59 17.06 9.51
N THR A 461 -22.30 17.52 8.29
CA THR A 461 -21.11 17.03 7.53
C THR A 461 -19.80 17.49 8.18
N VAL A 462 -19.78 18.69 8.77
CA VAL A 462 -18.66 19.19 9.59
C VAL A 462 -18.44 18.28 10.80
N LEU A 463 -19.50 17.97 11.54
CA LEU A 463 -19.45 17.12 12.73
C LEU A 463 -18.99 15.69 12.39
N GLU A 464 -19.55 15.08 11.34
CA GLU A 464 -19.15 13.73 10.90
C GLU A 464 -17.65 13.68 10.57
N SER A 465 -17.14 14.71 9.89
CA SER A 465 -15.72 14.82 9.54
C SER A 465 -14.83 15.04 10.76
N ALA A 466 -15.24 15.92 11.69
CA ALA A 466 -14.52 16.18 12.92
C ALA A 466 -14.43 14.92 13.81
N VAL A 467 -15.55 14.23 14.04
CA VAL A 467 -15.63 13.00 14.84
C VAL A 467 -14.73 11.92 14.25
N LYS A 468 -14.78 11.73 12.93
CA LYS A 468 -13.94 10.75 12.24
C LYS A 468 -12.45 11.06 12.42
N LEU A 469 -12.05 12.32 12.28
CA LEU A 469 -10.66 12.74 12.45
C LEU A 469 -10.18 12.60 13.89
N TYR A 470 -10.97 13.06 14.88
CA TYR A 470 -10.62 12.88 16.30
C TYR A 470 -10.45 11.40 16.67
N GLY A 471 -11.33 10.52 16.16
CA GLY A 471 -11.19 9.07 16.35
C GLY A 471 -9.95 8.49 15.68
N GLN A 472 -9.59 8.95 14.47
CA GLN A 472 -8.35 8.54 13.79
C GLN A 472 -7.07 9.03 14.45
N MET A 473 -7.14 10.19 15.12
CA MET A 473 -6.02 10.81 15.83
C MET A 473 -5.94 10.39 17.30
N GLU A 474 -6.86 9.54 17.76
CA GLU A 474 -6.98 9.10 19.17
C GLU A 474 -7.09 10.26 20.17
N ASN A 475 -7.63 11.41 19.74
CA ASN A 475 -7.79 12.59 20.59
C ASN A 475 -9.20 12.61 21.22
N PHE A 476 -9.38 11.79 22.25
CA PHE A 476 -10.68 11.54 22.89
C PHE A 476 -11.15 12.69 23.79
N GLU A 477 -10.22 13.45 24.39
CA GLU A 477 -10.58 14.60 25.22
C GLU A 477 -11.27 15.69 24.40
N GLU A 478 -10.73 16.01 23.21
CA GLU A 478 -11.37 16.97 22.32
C GLU A 478 -12.64 16.42 21.68
N LEU A 479 -12.72 15.10 21.42
CA LEU A 479 -13.98 14.47 21.00
C LEU A 479 -15.07 14.60 22.08
N LYS A 480 -14.70 14.46 23.36
CA LYS A 480 -15.62 14.64 24.49
C LYS A 480 -16.05 16.10 24.61
N SER A 481 -15.11 17.04 24.47
CA SER A 481 -15.38 18.48 24.41
C SER A 481 -16.39 18.81 23.30
N LEU A 482 -16.18 18.29 22.08
CA LEU A 482 -17.12 18.42 20.97
C LEU A 482 -18.50 17.85 21.30
N TYR A 483 -18.56 16.68 21.94
CA TYR A 483 -19.84 16.06 22.31
C TYR A 483 -20.62 16.89 23.33
N GLU A 484 -19.93 17.47 24.33
CA GLU A 484 -20.55 18.38 25.29
C GLU A 484 -21.01 19.69 24.64
N ASP A 485 -20.25 20.23 23.69
CA ASP A 485 -20.67 21.40 22.91
C ASP A 485 -21.95 21.11 22.10
N ILE A 486 -22.04 19.95 21.44
CA ILE A 486 -23.24 19.51 20.69
C ILE A 486 -24.46 19.43 21.61
N LYS A 487 -24.30 18.84 22.81
CA LYS A 487 -25.37 18.75 23.81
C LYS A 487 -25.79 20.13 24.31
N ARG A 488 -24.82 21.00 24.63
CA ARG A 488 -25.08 22.34 25.16
C ARG A 488 -25.98 23.16 24.25
N VAL A 489 -25.80 23.00 22.94
CA VAL A 489 -26.58 23.74 21.94
C VAL A 489 -27.84 23.00 21.46
N ASN A 490 -28.14 21.82 22.02
CA ASN A 490 -29.25 20.96 21.61
C ASN A 490 -29.30 20.71 20.09
N PHE A 491 -28.15 20.53 19.45
CA PHE A 491 -28.09 20.37 18.00
C PHE A 491 -28.65 19.00 17.58
N PRO A 492 -29.56 18.93 16.60
CA PRO A 492 -30.15 17.67 16.17
C PRO A 492 -29.14 16.81 15.41
N ILE A 493 -28.62 15.77 16.06
CA ILE A 493 -27.74 14.76 15.44
C ILE A 493 -28.50 13.47 15.14
N CYS A 494 -28.17 12.82 14.02
CA CYS A 494 -28.74 11.53 13.68
C CYS A 494 -28.22 10.42 14.63
N HIS A 495 -29.01 9.36 14.83
CA HIS A 495 -28.63 8.23 15.69
C HIS A 495 -27.28 7.61 15.31
N LYS A 496 -26.94 7.61 14.02
CA LYS A 496 -25.68 7.07 13.49
C LYS A 496 -24.47 7.86 13.99
N LEU A 497 -24.52 9.20 13.93
CA LEU A 497 -23.44 10.05 14.40
C LEU A 497 -23.28 9.93 15.92
N LYS A 498 -24.39 9.96 16.66
CA LYS A 498 -24.41 9.75 18.11
C LYS A 498 -23.77 8.41 18.49
N SER A 499 -24.21 7.31 17.88
CA SER A 499 -23.65 5.97 18.10
C SER A 499 -22.17 5.89 17.75
N SER A 500 -21.70 6.64 16.74
CA SER A 500 -20.29 6.68 16.35
C SER A 500 -19.44 7.36 17.42
N ILE A 501 -19.89 8.50 17.94
CA ILE A 501 -19.21 9.20 19.05
C ILE A 501 -19.14 8.30 20.28
N GLU A 502 -20.28 7.72 20.69
CA GLU A 502 -20.37 6.85 21.87
C GLU A 502 -19.53 5.57 21.71
N SER A 503 -19.51 4.95 20.53
CA SER A 503 -18.67 3.78 20.25
C SER A 503 -17.18 4.09 20.32
N ILE A 504 -16.75 5.25 19.81
CA ILE A 504 -15.35 5.69 19.88
C ILE A 504 -14.97 5.97 21.34
N LEU A 505 -15.82 6.66 22.11
CA LEU A 505 -15.55 6.97 23.52
C LEU A 505 -15.57 5.70 24.41
N HIS A 506 -16.54 4.81 24.26
CA HIS A 506 -16.66 3.58 25.07
C HIS A 506 -15.57 2.54 24.81
N LYS A 507 -14.97 2.50 23.60
CA LYS A 507 -13.81 1.64 23.35
C LYS A 507 -12.59 2.03 24.18
N HIS A 508 -12.54 3.25 24.69
CA HIS A 508 -11.38 3.82 25.39
C HIS A 508 -11.64 4.17 26.85
N GLU A 509 -12.87 4.03 27.36
CA GLU A 509 -13.09 4.03 28.81
C GLU A 509 -12.39 2.80 29.42
N PRO A 510 -11.44 2.98 30.35
CA PRO A 510 -10.81 1.85 31.02
C PRO A 510 -11.87 1.03 31.74
N LYS A 511 -11.76 -0.31 31.68
CA LYS A 511 -12.58 -1.31 32.39
C LYS A 511 -12.45 -1.23 33.94
N ASN A 512 -12.44 -0.03 34.53
CA ASN A 512 -12.32 0.22 35.97
C ASN A 512 -13.63 0.70 36.60
N PHE A 513 -14.78 0.30 36.06
CA PHE A 513 -16.08 0.52 36.71
C PHE A 513 -16.98 -0.73 36.78
N ARG A 514 -16.40 -1.94 36.72
CA ARG A 514 -17.11 -3.20 36.97
C ARG A 514 -16.82 -3.86 38.32
N LYS A 515 -16.34 -3.10 39.31
CA LYS A 515 -16.09 -3.62 40.68
C LYS A 515 -16.78 -2.88 41.83
N SER A 516 -17.71 -1.93 41.59
CA SER A 516 -18.44 -1.27 42.69
C SER A 516 -19.96 -1.48 42.73
N SER A 517 -20.56 -2.27 41.83
CA SER A 517 -22.00 -2.58 41.90
C SER A 517 -22.35 -4.01 42.34
N MET A 518 -21.38 -4.77 42.87
CA MET A 518 -21.61 -6.04 43.57
C MET A 518 -21.10 -5.96 45.01
N ALA A 519 -21.61 -5.00 45.78
CA ALA A 519 -21.50 -4.96 47.23
C ALA A 519 -22.69 -4.19 47.81
N SER A 520 -23.89 -4.72 47.61
CA SER A 520 -25.08 -4.44 48.43
C SER A 520 -26.20 -5.38 48.01
N SER A 521 -26.10 -6.64 48.42
CA SER A 521 -27.29 -7.48 48.56
C SER A 521 -27.74 -7.37 50.02
N PRO A 522 -28.95 -6.85 50.29
CA PRO A 522 -29.53 -6.90 51.62
C PRO A 522 -30.04 -8.32 51.88
N SER A 523 -29.55 -8.92 52.95
CA SER A 523 -30.08 -10.16 53.53
C SER A 523 -31.51 -9.91 54.01
N GLY A 524 -32.49 -10.36 53.23
CA GLY A 524 -33.87 -10.47 53.65
C GLY A 524 -34.06 -11.72 54.52
N THR A 525 -34.34 -11.52 55.81
CA THR A 525 -35.00 -12.51 56.66
C THR A 525 -36.46 -12.12 56.80
N LEU A 526 -37.33 -12.87 56.11
CA LEU A 526 -38.76 -12.95 56.38
C LEU A 526 -39.00 -14.07 57.40
N SER A 527 -39.64 -13.75 58.52
CA SER A 527 -40.60 -14.69 59.11
C SER A 527 -41.70 -13.95 59.87
N SER A 528 -42.91 -14.06 59.30
CA SER A 528 -44.21 -14.20 59.96
C SER A 528 -44.60 -13.22 61.09
N SER A 529 -45.49 -12.29 60.71
CA SER A 529 -46.81 -11.95 61.29
C SER A 529 -47.37 -12.79 62.46
N PRO A 530 -48.48 -12.36 63.12
CA PRO A 530 -49.18 -11.07 63.11
C PRO A 530 -49.64 -10.62 64.54
N THR A 531 -50.64 -9.74 64.60
CA THR A 531 -51.47 -9.29 65.75
C THR A 531 -50.79 -8.26 66.66
N SER A 532 -51.40 -7.17 67.11
CA SER A 532 -52.73 -6.58 66.99
C SER A 532 -52.71 -5.28 67.82
N ILE A 533 -53.64 -4.37 67.51
CA ILE A 533 -54.33 -3.48 68.48
C ILE A 533 -53.60 -2.22 68.98
N ASP A 534 -54.28 -1.09 68.67
CA ASP A 534 -54.50 0.17 69.39
C ASP A 534 -53.28 0.93 69.92
N LEU A 535 -53.09 2.22 69.62
CA LEU A 535 -54.01 3.37 69.73
C LEU A 535 -53.67 4.48 68.73
#